data_AF-A0A167SZB1-F1
#
_entry.id   AF-A0A167SZB1-F1
#
_cell.length_a   1.000
_cell.length_b   1.000
_cell.length_c   1.000
_cell.angle_alpha   90.00
_cell.angle_beta   90.00
_cell.angle_gamma   90.00
#
_symmetry.space_group_name_H-M   'P 1'
#
loop_
_entity.id
_entity.type
_entity.pdbx_description
1 polymer ?
#
loop_
_entity_poly.entity_id
_entity_poly.type
_entity_poly.pdbx_seq_one_letter_code
_entity_poly.pdbx_strand_id
1 'polypeptide(L)' 'MAHIITLYDIPSRNSSKAWSPNLWKARLALNIKGLPYRTVWVEYPDIEQLCKKIGAAKTNSAAAPYTLP' A
#
# COMPACT_ATOMS: atom_id res chain seq x y z
N MET A 1 -18.25 -9.62 12.14
CA MET A 1 -17.44 -10.11 11.00
C MET A 1 -16.10 -9.40 11.07
N ALA A 2 -14.98 -10.14 11.08
CA ALA A 2 -13.66 -9.51 11.11
C ALA A 2 -13.40 -8.80 9.77
N HIS A 3 -13.10 -7.50 9.80
CA HIS A 3 -12.71 -6.77 8.62
C HIS A 3 -11.29 -7.19 8.21
N ILE A 4 -11.16 -7.84 7.05
CA ILE A 4 -9.88 -8.20 6.47
C ILE A 4 -9.13 -6.92 6.07
N ILE A 5 -7.90 -6.78 6.52
CA ILE A 5 -7.06 -5.63 6.21
C ILE A 5 -6.73 -5.64 4.72
N THR A 6 -6.86 -4.50 4.04
CA THR A 6 -6.46 -4.35 2.64
C THR A 6 -5.12 -3.62 2.60
N LEU A 7 -4.07 -4.32 2.17
CA LEU A 7 -2.75 -3.76 1.92
C LEU A 7 -2.66 -3.39 0.44
N TYR A 8 -2.57 -2.09 0.13
CA TYR A 8 -2.33 -1.61 -1.22
C TYR A 8 -0.83 -1.61 -1.49
N ASP A 9 -0.36 -2.32 -2.52
CA ASP A 9 1.07 -2.51 -2.82
C ASP A 9 1.36 -2.21 -4.30
N ILE A 10 2.61 -1.88 -4.62
CA ILE A 10 3.03 -1.48 -5.96
C ILE A 10 3.62 -2.71 -6.66
N PRO A 11 3.04 -3.16 -7.78
CA PRO A 11 3.58 -4.31 -8.49
C PRO A 11 4.96 -3.99 -9.08
N SER A 12 5.83 -4.99 -9.11
CA SER A 12 7.02 -4.97 -9.97
C SER A 12 6.77 -5.77 -11.24
N ARG A 13 7.44 -5.38 -12.33
CA ARG A 13 7.54 -6.21 -13.55
C ARG A 13 8.45 -7.43 -13.36
N ASN A 14 9.27 -7.45 -12.31
CA ASN A 14 10.17 -8.56 -12.02
C ASN A 14 9.44 -9.69 -11.27
N SER A 15 10.08 -10.86 -11.17
CA SER A 15 9.52 -12.04 -10.49
C SER A 15 9.06 -11.77 -9.04
N SER A 16 9.73 -10.85 -8.35
CA SER A 16 9.34 -10.35 -7.03
C SER A 16 8.27 -9.25 -7.15
N LYS A 17 7.00 -9.62 -6.91
CA LYS A 17 5.87 -8.68 -7.02
C LYS A 17 5.95 -7.48 -6.07
N ALA A 18 6.49 -7.66 -4.85
CA ALA A 18 6.62 -6.60 -3.84
C ALA A 18 8.07 -6.12 -3.72
N TRP A 19 8.32 -4.83 -3.93
CA TRP A 19 9.67 -4.27 -4.01
C TRP A 19 9.87 -3.00 -3.18
N SER A 20 8.81 -2.24 -2.89
CA SER A 20 8.94 -0.96 -2.19
C SER A 20 9.31 -1.16 -0.72
N PRO A 21 10.39 -0.55 -0.22
CA PRO A 21 10.85 -0.72 1.15
C PRO A 21 9.86 -0.15 2.19
N ASN A 22 9.06 0.83 1.81
CA ASN A 22 7.99 1.35 2.68
C ASN A 22 6.92 0.27 2.89
N LEU A 23 6.40 -0.26 1.78
CA LEU A 23 5.36 -1.29 1.77
C LEU A 23 5.80 -2.59 2.46
N TRP A 24 7.09 -2.92 2.39
CA TRP A 24 7.67 -4.04 3.15
C TRP A 24 7.54 -3.86 4.67
N LYS A 25 7.61 -2.64 5.20
CA LYS A 25 7.39 -2.40 6.64
C LYS A 25 5.96 -2.75 7.04
N ALA A 26 4.97 -2.30 6.27
CA ALA A 26 3.56 -2.62 6.51
C ALA A 26 3.30 -4.13 6.39
N ARG A 27 3.83 -4.76 5.34
CA ARG A 27 3.73 -6.21 5.11
C ARG A 27 4.34 -7.01 6.27
N LEU A 28 5.55 -6.66 6.70
CA LEU A 28 6.21 -7.32 7.82
C LEU A 28 5.44 -7.12 9.13
N ALA A 29 4.95 -5.91 9.40
CA ALA A 29 4.14 -5.64 10.60
C ALA A 29 2.86 -6.50 10.64
N LEU A 30 2.16 -6.65 9.51
CA LEU A 30 0.98 -7.51 9.41
C LEU A 30 1.32 -9.00 9.59
N ASN A 31 2.41 -9.45 8.96
CA ASN A 31 2.89 -10.83 9.08
C ASN A 31 3.31 -11.17 10.52
N ILE A 32 4.09 -10.30 11.17
CA ILE A 32 4.57 -10.49 12.55
C ILE A 32 3.39 -10.52 13.53
N LYS A 33 2.35 -9.70 13.29
CA LYS A 33 1.14 -9.68 14.11
C LYS A 33 0.16 -10.83 13.78
N GLY A 34 0.43 -11.65 12.77
CA GLY A 34 -0.44 -12.74 12.35
C GLY A 34 -1.83 -12.27 11.89
N LEU A 35 -1.95 -11.02 11.41
CA LEU A 35 -3.23 -10.46 11.00
C LEU A 35 -3.59 -10.90 9.59
N PRO A 36 -4.83 -11.35 9.32
CA PRO A 36 -5.24 -11.67 7.96
C PRO A 36 -5.38 -10.39 7.14
N TYR A 37 -4.69 -10.34 6.00
CA TYR A 37 -4.78 -9.25 5.04
C TYR A 37 -4.80 -9.76 3.60
N ARG A 38 -5.36 -8.95 2.71
CA ARG A 38 -5.28 -9.12 1.26
C ARG A 38 -4.37 -8.06 0.66
N THR A 39 -3.60 -8.42 -0.36
CA THR A 39 -2.81 -7.45 -1.14
C THR A 39 -3.61 -7.01 -2.36
N VAL A 40 -3.77 -5.71 -2.57
CA VAL A 40 -4.33 -5.11 -3.78
C VAL A 40 -3.21 -4.38 -4.50
N TRP A 41 -2.97 -4.72 -5.76
CA TRP A 41 -1.90 -4.13 -6.55
C TRP A 41 -2.37 -2.85 -7.21
N VAL A 42 -1.57 -1.78 -7.08
CA VAL A 42 -1.89 -0.44 -7.55
C VAL A 42 -0.68 0.12 -8.27
N GLU A 43 -0.88 0.54 -9.52
CA GLU A 43 0.18 1.18 -10.30
C GLU A 43 0.43 2.61 -9.81
N TYR A 44 1.66 3.09 -9.97
CA TYR A 44 2.07 4.44 -9.53
C TYR A 44 1.11 5.57 -9.94
N PRO A 45 0.65 5.64 -11.21
CA PRO A 45 -0.26 6.70 -11.65
C PRO A 45 -1.61 6.70 -10.91
N ASP A 46 -2.05 5.54 -10.44
CA ASP A 46 -3.38 5.35 -9.83
C ASP A 46 -3.38 5.58 -8.31
N ILE A 47 -2.21 5.71 -7.68
CA ILE A 47 -2.08 5.88 -6.22
C ILE A 47 -2.82 7.12 -5.74
N GLU A 48 -2.70 8.25 -6.42
CA GLU A 48 -3.36 9.50 -6.02
C GLU A 48 -4.89 9.35 -6.06
N GLN A 49 -5.42 8.81 -7.16
CA GLN A 49 -6.85 8.63 -7.33
C GLN A 49 -7.42 7.66 -6.29
N LEU A 50 -6.68 6.57 -6.02
CA LEU A 50 -7.04 5.62 -4.99
C LEU A 50 -7.05 6.27 -3.60
N CYS A 51 -5.99 7.00 -3.22
CA CYS A 51 -5.91 7.69 -1.94
C CYS A 51 -7.07 8.66 -1.75
N LYS A 52 -7.41 9.45 -2.78
CA LYS A 52 -8.60 10.31 -2.77
C LYS A 52 -9.89 9.52 -2.57
N LYS A 53 -10.04 8.39 -3.28
CA LYS A 53 -11.24 7.53 -3.23
C LYS A 53 -11.46 6.90 -1.86
N ILE A 54 -10.39 6.51 -1.17
CA ILE A 54 -10.46 5.93 0.18
C ILE A 54 -10.47 6.99 1.29
N GLY A 55 -10.40 8.28 0.95
CA GLY A 55 -10.34 9.37 1.91
C GLY A 55 -9.02 9.45 2.69
N ALA A 56 -7.91 8.94 2.12
CA ALA A 56 -6.59 9.03 2.73
C ALA A 56 -6.10 10.47 2.73
N ALA A 57 -5.51 10.89 3.86
CA ALA A 57 -4.91 12.21 3.99
C ALA A 57 -3.66 12.34 3.10
N LYS A 58 -3.42 13.56 2.63
CA LYS A 58 -2.21 13.90 1.88
C LYS A 58 -0.99 13.80 2.78
N THR A 59 0.12 13.35 2.22
CA THR A 59 1.44 13.46 2.85
C THR A 59 1.94 14.91 2.81
N ASN A 60 2.81 15.27 3.75
CA ASN A 60 3.41 16.61 3.85
C ASN A 60 4.50 16.88 2.78
N SER A 61 4.47 16.16 1.66
CA SER A 61 5.44 16.29 0.57
C SER A 61 4.78 16.96 -0.61
N ALA A 62 5.31 18.12 -1.01
CA ALA A 62 4.84 18.86 -2.18
C ALA A 62 5.08 18.09 -3.50
N ALA A 63 6.14 17.27 -3.56
CA ALA A 63 6.49 16.50 -4.75
C ALA A 63 5.71 15.17 -4.87
N ALA A 64 5.26 14.61 -3.73
CA ALA A 64 4.49 13.38 -3.68
C ALA A 64 3.37 13.49 -2.62
N PRO A 65 2.25 14.15 -2.98
CA PRO A 65 1.16 14.41 -2.04
C PRO A 65 0.38 13.15 -1.63
N TYR A 66 0.56 12.03 -2.35
CA TYR A 66 -0.01 10.73 -2.01
C TYR A 66 1.03 9.63 -2.20
N THR A 67 1.21 8.80 -1.19
CA THR A 67 2.17 7.69 -1.20
C THR A 67 1.59 6.49 -0.48
N LEU A 68 1.98 5.27 -0.89
CA LEU A 68 1.65 4.06 -0.16
C LEU A 68 2.72 3.77 0.91
N PRO A 69 2.33 3.58 2.19
CA PRO A 69 3.25 3.42 3.31
C PRO A 69 3.84 2.01 3.43
#